data_AF-X7Z3E7-F1
#
_entry.id   AF-X7Z3E7-F1
#
_cell.length_a   1.000
_cell.length_b   1.000
_cell.length_c   1.000
_cell.angle_alpha   90.00
_cell.angle_beta   90.00
_cell.angle_gamma   90.00
#
_symmetry.space_group_name_H-M   'P 1'
#
loop_
_entity.id
_entity.type
_entity.pdbx_description
1 polymer ?
#
loop_
_entity_poly.entity_id
_entity_poly.type
_entity_poly.pdbx_seq_one_letter_code
_entity_poly.pdbx_strand_id
1 'polypeptide(L)'
;MLAVLDRLLMPNYLLSALQVINIQPGESAQLLHHDDGFYPIPRPRAPLAAATIWAIDDFTADNGATVVVPGSHRWGRRRPGPHDQRLPVVMPAGSCVFFVGTLWHGGGANTTSRDRLAVTAQYCQPWLRPMEAYTLSVPREIARSVSDDIRRMLGYSIHPPFVGAVDGLHPLRLLEEP
;
A
#
# COMPACT_ATOMS: atom_id res chain seq x y z
N MET A 1 -7.27 -7.37 8.95
CA MET A 1 -6.39 -6.36 8.35
C MET A 1 -6.58 -4.99 8.98
N LEU A 2 -7.79 -4.41 8.96
CA LEU A 2 -8.05 -3.08 9.52
C LEU A 2 -7.56 -2.90 10.96
N ALA A 3 -7.79 -3.88 11.85
CA ALA A 3 -7.27 -3.84 13.22
C ALA A 3 -5.73 -3.71 13.34
N VAL A 4 -4.96 -4.15 12.33
CA VAL A 4 -3.50 -3.94 12.29
C VAL A 4 -3.20 -2.50 11.87
N LEU A 5 -3.92 -1.99 10.86
CA LEU A 5 -3.80 -0.59 10.43
C LEU A 5 -4.18 0.38 11.55
N ASP A 6 -5.23 0.09 12.33
CA ASP A 6 -5.68 0.93 13.45
C ASP A 6 -4.64 1.06 14.56
N ARG A 7 -3.72 0.10 14.68
CA ARG A 7 -2.59 0.15 15.62
C ARG A 7 -1.37 0.91 15.09
N LEU A 8 -1.32 1.14 13.78
CA LEU A 8 -0.15 1.71 13.11
C LEU A 8 -0.38 3.13 12.60
N LEU A 9 -1.57 3.38 12.05
CA LEU A 9 -1.96 4.64 11.43
C LEU A 9 -2.97 5.36 12.30
N MET A 10 -3.00 6.69 12.19
CA MET A 10 -3.98 7.51 12.90
C MET A 10 -5.40 7.22 12.38
N PRO A 11 -6.45 7.49 13.18
CA PRO A 11 -7.82 7.42 12.70
C PRO A 11 -8.01 8.17 11.39
N ASN A 12 -8.89 7.67 10.53
CA ASN A 12 -9.18 8.19 9.19
C ASN A 12 -8.07 7.99 8.16
N TYR A 13 -7.12 7.05 8.37
CA TYR A 13 -6.14 6.66 7.34
C TYR A 13 -6.79 6.37 5.98
N LEU A 14 -6.05 6.66 4.92
CA LEU A 14 -6.58 6.64 3.56
C LEU A 14 -6.05 5.43 2.79
N LEU A 15 -6.82 4.95 1.83
CA LEU A 15 -6.31 4.09 0.77
C LEU A 15 -5.51 4.99 -0.18
N SER A 16 -4.21 4.72 -0.29
CA SER A 16 -3.29 5.47 -1.12
C SER A 16 -3.27 4.96 -2.57
N ALA A 17 -3.28 3.63 -2.75
CA ALA A 17 -3.33 2.97 -4.05
C ALA A 17 -3.89 1.55 -3.91
N LEU A 18 -4.48 1.04 -4.99
CA LEU A 18 -4.99 -0.32 -5.12
C LEU A 18 -4.66 -0.81 -6.53
N GLN A 19 -3.72 -1.73 -6.64
CA GLN A 19 -3.16 -2.12 -7.93
C GLN A 19 -3.16 -3.64 -8.10
N VAL A 20 -3.34 -4.08 -9.33
CA VAL A 20 -3.09 -5.46 -9.74
C VAL A 20 -1.69 -5.51 -10.34
N ILE A 21 -0.86 -6.41 -9.82
CA ILE A 21 0.50 -6.62 -10.31
C ILE A 21 0.55 -8.00 -10.95
N ASN A 22 0.77 -8.03 -12.26
CA ASN A 22 1.02 -9.26 -13.01
C ASN A 22 2.49 -9.28 -13.43
N ILE A 23 3.27 -10.23 -12.89
CA ILE A 23 4.67 -10.39 -13.32
C ILE A 23 4.76 -11.55 -14.30
N GLN A 24 5.20 -11.24 -15.50
CA GLN A 24 5.20 -12.15 -16.65
C GLN A 24 6.47 -13.01 -16.73
N PRO A 25 6.45 -14.14 -17.46
CA PRO A 25 7.62 -14.96 -17.72
C PRO A 25 8.81 -14.16 -18.25
N GLY A 26 9.96 -14.31 -17.61
CA GLY A 26 11.21 -13.65 -17.99
C GLY A 26 11.38 -12.22 -17.48
N GLU A 27 10.39 -11.65 -16.76
CA GLU A 27 10.56 -10.33 -16.16
C GLU A 27 11.65 -10.31 -15.09
N SER A 28 12.45 -9.25 -15.10
CA SER A 28 13.54 -9.05 -14.16
C SER A 28 13.03 -8.55 -12.80
N ALA A 29 13.83 -8.77 -11.76
CA ALA A 29 13.50 -8.28 -10.43
C ALA A 29 13.41 -6.74 -10.44
N GLN A 30 12.42 -6.20 -9.75
CA GLN A 30 12.29 -4.77 -9.55
C GLN A 30 13.47 -4.21 -8.77
N LEU A 31 13.77 -2.93 -8.99
CA LEU A 31 14.66 -2.20 -8.09
C LEU A 31 14.03 -2.18 -6.70
N LEU A 32 14.84 -2.50 -5.69
CA LEU A 32 14.42 -2.40 -4.30
C LEU A 32 14.03 -0.96 -4.00
N HIS A 33 12.90 -0.79 -3.35
CA HIS A 33 12.32 0.48 -2.95
C HIS A 33 11.60 0.33 -1.61
N HIS A 34 11.08 1.44 -1.09
CA HIS A 34 10.16 1.45 0.01
C HIS A 34 9.02 2.42 -0.32
N ASP A 35 7.81 2.03 0.01
CA ASP A 35 6.59 2.65 -0.54
C ASP A 35 6.37 4.09 -0.08
N ASP A 36 6.88 4.48 1.08
CA ASP A 36 6.71 5.85 1.56
C ASP A 36 7.85 6.79 1.15
N GLY A 37 8.71 6.37 0.21
CA GLY A 37 9.93 7.08 -0.18
C GLY A 37 9.73 8.36 -0.98
N PHE A 38 8.55 8.56 -1.57
CA PHE A 38 8.19 9.81 -2.24
C PHE A 38 7.76 10.91 -1.25
N TYR A 39 7.45 10.58 0.01
CA TYR A 39 7.21 11.59 1.04
C TYR A 39 8.56 12.13 1.55
N PRO A 40 8.82 13.45 1.45
CA PRO A 40 10.14 14.04 1.74
C PRO A 40 10.40 14.20 3.25
N ILE A 41 10.00 13.23 4.06
CA ILE A 41 10.19 13.21 5.51
C ILE A 41 11.37 12.27 5.85
N PRO A 42 12.46 12.78 6.43
CA PRO A 42 13.64 12.00 6.74
C PRO A 42 13.37 10.76 7.62
N ARG A 43 14.15 9.70 7.40
CA ARG A 43 14.20 8.48 8.21
C ARG A 43 15.45 8.50 9.12
N PRO A 44 15.45 7.86 10.31
CA PRO A 44 14.38 7.00 10.84
C PRO A 44 13.20 7.81 11.38
N ARG A 45 11.99 7.27 11.17
CA ARG A 45 10.71 7.83 11.63
C ARG A 45 9.69 6.71 11.77
N ALA A 46 8.56 6.99 12.41
CA ALA A 46 7.41 6.11 12.33
C ALA A 46 6.96 5.93 10.85
N PRO A 47 6.43 4.75 10.47
CA PRO A 47 5.91 4.54 9.14
C PRO A 47 4.78 5.51 8.79
N LEU A 48 4.86 6.07 7.60
CA LEU A 48 3.83 6.98 7.06
C LEU A 48 2.78 6.22 6.24
N ALA A 49 3.11 5.00 5.86
CA ALA A 49 2.27 4.14 5.07
C ALA A 49 2.45 2.68 5.49
N ALA A 50 1.55 1.83 5.03
CA ALA A 50 1.66 0.39 5.09
C ALA A 50 1.01 -0.20 3.84
N ALA A 51 1.39 -1.43 3.49
CA ALA A 51 0.84 -2.11 2.34
C ALA A 51 0.49 -3.55 2.66
N THR A 52 -0.46 -4.06 1.90
CA THR A 52 -0.80 -5.47 1.85
C THR A 52 -0.64 -5.97 0.43
N ILE A 53 -0.05 -7.14 0.26
CA ILE A 53 -0.03 -7.85 -1.01
C ILE A 53 -0.79 -9.16 -0.82
N TRP A 54 -1.85 -9.32 -1.60
CA TRP A 54 -2.69 -10.51 -1.65
C TRP A 54 -2.26 -11.37 -2.83
N ALA A 55 -1.87 -12.61 -2.54
CA ALA A 55 -1.52 -13.61 -3.53
C ALA A 55 -2.80 -14.05 -4.25
N ILE A 56 -2.90 -13.78 -5.55
CA ILE A 56 -3.96 -14.36 -6.39
C ILE A 56 -3.51 -15.74 -6.88
N ASP A 57 -2.26 -15.82 -7.33
CA ASP A 57 -1.56 -17.08 -7.57
C ASP A 57 -0.58 -17.39 -6.43
N ASP A 58 -0.09 -18.63 -6.38
CA ASP A 58 1.00 -19.00 -5.47
C ASP A 58 2.21 -18.10 -5.68
N PHE A 59 2.82 -17.64 -4.58
CA PHE A 59 4.10 -16.97 -4.58
C PHE A 59 5.18 -18.01 -4.29
N THR A 60 6.08 -18.22 -5.25
CA THR A 60 7.24 -19.11 -5.12
C THR A 60 8.53 -18.32 -5.26
N ALA A 61 9.65 -18.90 -4.85
CA ALA A 61 10.95 -18.22 -4.89
C ALA A 61 11.39 -17.84 -6.33
N ASP A 62 10.86 -18.51 -7.34
CA ASP A 62 11.25 -18.43 -8.75
C ASP A 62 10.21 -17.75 -9.66
N ASN A 63 8.97 -17.55 -9.21
CA ASN A 63 7.92 -16.88 -9.99
C ASN A 63 7.77 -15.37 -9.67
N GLY A 64 8.82 -14.80 -9.08
CA GLY A 64 8.93 -13.38 -8.77
C GLY A 64 8.19 -12.92 -7.52
N ALA A 65 7.89 -13.81 -6.57
CA ALA A 65 7.38 -13.43 -5.25
C ALA A 65 8.09 -12.17 -4.70
N THR A 66 7.34 -11.33 -3.99
CA THR A 66 7.89 -10.11 -3.39
C THR A 66 9.12 -10.46 -2.55
N VAL A 67 10.23 -9.78 -2.81
CA VAL A 67 11.49 -9.94 -2.09
C VAL A 67 11.62 -8.82 -1.08
N VAL A 68 11.84 -9.17 0.18
CA VAL A 68 12.03 -8.21 1.28
C VAL A 68 13.47 -8.22 1.77
N VAL A 69 13.89 -7.11 2.35
CA VAL A 69 15.13 -7.00 3.11
C VAL A 69 14.78 -6.89 4.60
N PRO A 70 14.90 -7.98 5.38
CA PRO A 70 14.45 -8.00 6.78
C PRO A 70 15.11 -6.92 7.64
N GLY A 71 14.34 -6.33 8.56
CA GLY A 71 14.83 -5.29 9.48
C GLY A 71 15.09 -3.92 8.85
N SER A 72 15.01 -3.80 7.52
CA SER A 72 15.34 -2.57 6.79
C SER A 72 14.36 -1.41 7.01
N HIS A 73 13.17 -1.70 7.54
CA HIS A 73 12.19 -0.69 7.98
C HIS A 73 12.73 0.27 9.06
N ARG A 74 13.79 -0.13 9.79
CA ARG A 74 14.46 0.68 10.82
C ARG A 74 15.59 1.54 10.29
N TRP A 75 15.98 1.36 9.03
CA TRP A 75 17.11 2.09 8.47
C TRP A 75 16.75 3.57 8.24
N GLY A 76 17.75 4.44 8.42
CA GLY A 76 17.69 5.84 8.02
C GLY A 76 17.93 6.00 6.52
N ARG A 77 19.04 6.64 6.16
CA ARG A 77 19.43 6.91 4.75
C ARG A 77 20.13 5.74 4.05
N ARG A 78 20.40 4.64 4.76
CA ARG A 78 21.09 3.46 4.22
C ARG A 78 20.24 2.80 3.12
N ARG A 79 20.90 2.42 2.03
CA ARG A 79 20.32 1.61 0.94
C ARG A 79 20.75 0.14 1.06
N PRO A 80 19.96 -0.82 0.58
CA PRO A 80 20.39 -2.21 0.49
C PRO A 80 21.66 -2.36 -0.36
N GLY A 81 22.62 -3.10 0.16
CA GLY A 81 23.85 -3.49 -0.54
C GLY A 81 23.86 -4.97 -0.94
N PRO A 82 24.99 -5.45 -1.51
CA PRO A 82 25.14 -6.85 -1.92
C PRO A 82 25.12 -7.86 -0.77
N HIS A 83 25.52 -7.44 0.44
CA HIS A 83 25.59 -8.30 1.62
C HIS A 83 24.30 -8.35 2.44
N ASP A 84 23.29 -7.55 2.09
CA ASP A 84 22.01 -7.59 2.77
C ASP A 84 21.22 -8.83 2.34
N GLN A 85 20.71 -9.57 3.31
CA GLN A 85 19.86 -10.72 3.06
C GLN A 85 18.57 -10.29 2.36
N ARG A 86 18.25 -10.98 1.25
CA ARG A 86 17.03 -10.77 0.47
C ARG A 86 16.21 -12.05 0.54
N LEU A 87 14.98 -11.95 1.02
CA LEU A 87 14.11 -13.11 1.23
C LEU A 87 12.86 -12.99 0.37
N PRO A 88 12.57 -13.95 -0.52
CA PRO A 88 11.28 -14.03 -1.18
C PRO A 88 10.20 -14.40 -0.17
N VAL A 89 9.05 -13.72 -0.25
CA VAL A 89 7.86 -14.05 0.53
C VAL A 89 7.09 -15.14 -0.18
N VAL A 90 7.41 -16.40 0.14
CA VAL A 90 6.74 -17.58 -0.42
C VAL A 90 5.45 -17.85 0.35
N MET A 91 4.33 -17.92 -0.35
CA MET A 91 3.01 -18.14 0.25
C MET A 91 2.01 -18.67 -0.79
N PRO A 92 1.03 -19.52 -0.40
CA PRO A 92 0.03 -20.02 -1.35
C PRO A 92 -0.99 -18.93 -1.75
N ALA A 93 -1.67 -19.13 -2.87
CA ALA A 93 -2.80 -18.32 -3.32
C ALA A 93 -3.83 -18.11 -2.19
N GLY A 94 -4.39 -16.89 -2.11
CA GLY A 94 -5.27 -16.45 -1.04
C GLY A 94 -4.55 -15.96 0.23
N SER A 95 -3.23 -16.15 0.33
CA SER A 95 -2.43 -15.58 1.42
C SER A 95 -2.24 -14.07 1.29
N CYS A 96 -1.94 -13.42 2.40
CA CYS A 96 -1.64 -11.99 2.45
C CYS A 96 -0.38 -11.73 3.26
N VAL A 97 0.50 -10.89 2.72
CA VAL A 97 1.62 -10.30 3.47
C VAL A 97 1.31 -8.83 3.77
N PHE A 98 1.64 -8.42 4.99
CA PHE A 98 1.55 -7.03 5.45
C PHE A 98 2.94 -6.50 5.77
N PHE A 99 3.24 -5.27 5.37
CA PHE A 99 4.47 -4.58 5.76
C PHE A 99 4.29 -3.07 5.84
N VAL A 100 5.20 -2.43 6.57
CA VAL A 100 5.23 -0.97 6.71
C VAL A 100 5.98 -0.32 5.56
N GLY A 101 5.58 0.89 5.18
CA GLY A 101 6.07 1.60 3.99
C GLY A 101 7.56 1.98 4.01
N THR A 102 8.26 1.78 5.12
CA THR A 102 9.71 1.96 5.23
C THR A 102 10.52 0.69 4.94
N LEU A 103 9.87 -0.47 4.81
CA LEU A 103 10.52 -1.74 4.51
C LEU A 103 11.02 -1.74 3.07
N TRP A 104 12.32 -2.03 2.89
CA TRP A 104 12.88 -2.22 1.56
C TRP A 104 12.41 -3.54 0.97
N HIS A 105 11.82 -3.48 -0.22
CA HIS A 105 11.29 -4.63 -0.93
C HIS A 105 11.18 -4.36 -2.44
N GLY A 106 10.76 -5.36 -3.20
CA GLY A 106 10.41 -5.24 -4.62
C GLY A 106 9.95 -6.59 -5.18
N GLY A 107 9.27 -6.59 -6.33
CA GLY A 107 8.95 -7.82 -7.05
C GLY A 107 10.22 -8.60 -7.43
N GLY A 108 10.22 -9.92 -7.21
CA GLY A 108 11.30 -10.79 -7.65
C GLY A 108 11.29 -11.00 -9.17
N ALA A 109 12.35 -11.60 -9.71
CA ALA A 109 12.37 -12.04 -11.10
C ALA A 109 11.48 -13.27 -11.29
N ASN A 110 10.76 -13.34 -12.41
CA ASN A 110 9.98 -14.52 -12.76
C ASN A 110 10.75 -15.35 -13.80
N THR A 111 11.35 -16.45 -13.36
CA THR A 111 12.10 -17.39 -14.19
C THR A 111 11.25 -18.58 -14.64
N THR A 112 9.94 -18.56 -14.36
CA THR A 112 9.01 -19.61 -14.75
C THR A 112 8.38 -19.33 -16.12
N SER A 113 7.51 -20.24 -16.57
CA SER A 113 6.76 -20.12 -17.83
C SER A 113 5.33 -19.59 -17.65
N ARG A 114 4.96 -19.14 -16.44
CA ARG A 114 3.61 -18.64 -16.14
C ARG A 114 3.67 -17.25 -15.50
N ASP A 115 2.62 -16.48 -15.75
CA ASP A 115 2.32 -15.24 -15.06
C ASP A 115 2.11 -15.48 -13.56
N ARG A 116 2.37 -14.46 -12.74
CA ARG A 116 2.04 -14.47 -11.31
C ARG A 116 1.35 -13.19 -10.90
N LEU A 117 0.09 -13.35 -10.49
CA LEU A 117 -0.82 -12.27 -10.20
C LEU A 117 -0.92 -11.97 -8.69
N ALA A 118 -0.99 -10.69 -8.36
CA ALA A 118 -1.19 -10.20 -7.02
C ALA A 118 -2.05 -8.94 -7.01
N VAL A 119 -2.70 -8.68 -5.88
CA VAL A 119 -3.37 -7.40 -5.61
C VAL A 119 -2.66 -6.71 -4.46
N THR A 120 -2.21 -5.48 -4.67
CA THR A 120 -1.64 -4.65 -3.60
C THR A 120 -2.62 -3.55 -3.20
N ALA A 121 -2.76 -3.36 -1.90
CA ALA A 121 -3.46 -2.20 -1.32
C ALA A 121 -2.49 -1.46 -0.42
N GLN A 122 -2.28 -0.18 -0.69
CA GLN A 122 -1.40 0.71 0.05
C GLN A 122 -2.23 1.71 0.83
N TYR A 123 -1.87 1.95 2.08
CA TYR A 123 -2.56 2.84 3.00
C TYR A 123 -1.59 3.90 3.52
N CYS A 124 -2.06 5.11 3.77
CA CYS A 124 -1.21 6.18 4.29
C CYS A 124 -1.86 6.92 5.46
N GLN A 125 -1.04 7.65 6.23
CA GLN A 125 -1.52 8.54 7.27
C GLN A 125 -2.55 9.54 6.71
N PRO A 126 -3.57 9.92 7.49
CA PRO A 126 -4.73 10.66 6.98
C PRO A 126 -4.43 12.10 6.55
N TRP A 127 -3.27 12.63 6.95
CA TRP A 127 -2.79 13.96 6.58
C TRP A 127 -1.91 13.97 5.32
N LEU A 128 -1.63 12.79 4.75
CA LEU A 128 -0.82 12.66 3.54
C LEU A 128 -1.70 12.68 2.29
N ARG A 129 -1.15 13.17 1.19
CA ARG A 129 -1.76 13.03 -0.13
C ARG A 129 -1.65 11.56 -0.59
N PRO A 130 -2.76 10.89 -0.93
CA PRO A 130 -2.77 9.58 -1.59
C PRO A 130 -2.05 9.59 -2.95
N MET A 131 -1.58 8.42 -3.40
CA MET A 131 -1.05 8.27 -4.77
C MET A 131 -2.18 8.38 -5.81
N GLU A 132 -3.35 7.82 -5.52
CA GLU A 132 -4.55 7.91 -6.33
C GLU A 132 -5.60 8.80 -5.66
N ALA A 133 -6.18 9.73 -6.42
CA ALA A 133 -7.22 10.62 -5.94
C ALA A 133 -8.60 9.94 -5.97
N TYR A 134 -8.86 9.00 -5.06
CA TYR A 134 -10.09 8.21 -5.03
C TYR A 134 -11.38 9.02 -4.89
N THR A 135 -11.33 10.17 -4.22
CA THR A 135 -12.47 11.11 -4.17
C THR A 135 -12.90 11.63 -5.54
N LEU A 136 -12.02 11.59 -6.54
CA LEU A 136 -12.28 11.99 -7.92
C LEU A 136 -12.49 10.80 -8.86
N SER A 137 -11.78 9.69 -8.64
CA SER A 137 -11.84 8.53 -9.54
C SER A 137 -12.99 7.57 -9.24
N VAL A 138 -13.50 7.53 -8.01
CA VAL A 138 -14.65 6.69 -7.64
C VAL A 138 -15.95 7.49 -7.79
N PRO A 139 -16.89 7.04 -8.65
CA PRO A 139 -18.19 7.68 -8.76
C PRO A 139 -18.91 7.75 -7.41
N ARG A 140 -19.64 8.85 -7.15
CA ARG A 140 -20.36 9.04 -5.88
C ARG A 140 -21.39 7.94 -5.62
N GLU A 141 -22.03 7.42 -6.66
CA GLU A 141 -22.98 6.30 -6.56
C GLU A 141 -22.31 5.02 -6.02
N ILE A 142 -21.09 4.71 -6.49
CA ILE A 142 -20.27 3.63 -5.92
C ILE A 142 -19.81 3.97 -4.50
N ALA A 143 -19.37 5.20 -4.23
CA ALA A 143 -18.98 5.60 -2.87
C ALA A 143 -20.15 5.48 -1.87
N ARG A 144 -21.40 5.71 -2.31
CA ARG A 144 -22.61 5.49 -1.50
C ARG A 144 -22.90 4.01 -1.27
N SER A 145 -22.44 3.07 -2.10
CA SER A 145 -22.76 1.65 -1.94
C SER A 145 -21.78 0.88 -1.04
N VAL A 146 -20.56 1.40 -0.85
CA VAL A 146 -19.54 0.79 0.00
C VAL A 146 -19.72 1.12 1.49
N SER A 147 -19.06 0.35 2.36
CA SER A 147 -19.11 0.54 3.81
C SER A 147 -18.48 1.87 4.26
N ASP A 148 -18.83 2.32 5.47
CA ASP A 148 -18.29 3.56 6.04
C ASP A 148 -16.76 3.54 6.16
N ASP A 149 -16.17 2.39 6.48
CA ASP A 149 -14.71 2.22 6.48
C ASP A 149 -14.09 2.47 5.11
N ILE A 150 -14.72 1.95 4.05
CA ILE A 150 -14.25 2.17 2.68
C ILE A 150 -14.48 3.63 2.29
N ARG A 151 -15.64 4.23 2.55
CA ARG A 151 -15.89 5.66 2.29
C ARG A 151 -14.83 6.55 2.92
N ARG A 152 -14.50 6.28 4.20
CA ARG A 152 -13.44 6.95 4.94
C ARG A 152 -12.10 6.81 4.22
N MET A 153 -11.72 5.59 3.84
CA MET A 153 -10.47 5.31 3.12
C MET A 153 -10.42 5.92 1.71
N LEU A 154 -11.56 6.09 1.04
CA LEU A 154 -11.67 6.79 -0.24
C LEU A 154 -11.51 8.31 -0.11
N GLY A 155 -11.42 8.85 1.12
CA GLY A 155 -11.25 10.26 1.40
C GLY A 155 -12.53 11.01 1.77
N TYR A 156 -13.66 10.32 1.96
CA TYR A 156 -14.88 10.92 2.55
C TYR A 156 -14.76 10.99 4.08
N SER A 157 -13.67 11.58 4.57
CA SER A 157 -13.41 11.79 5.99
C SER A 157 -12.51 13.01 6.19
N ILE A 158 -12.44 13.51 7.43
CA ILE A 158 -11.55 14.61 7.80
C ILE A 158 -10.48 14.14 8.77
N HIS A 159 -9.30 14.72 8.66
CA HIS A 159 -8.30 14.68 9.72
C HIS A 159 -8.20 16.05 10.38
N PRO A 160 -8.63 16.19 11.65
CA PRO A 160 -8.57 17.45 12.35
C PRO A 160 -7.13 17.99 12.41
N PRO A 161 -6.95 19.32 12.37
CA PRO A 161 -8.01 20.33 12.30
C PRO A 161 -8.53 20.66 10.90
N PHE A 162 -7.73 20.50 9.84
CA PHE A 162 -8.01 21.15 8.54
C PHE A 162 -7.82 20.28 7.29
N VAL A 163 -7.55 18.99 7.43
CA VAL A 163 -7.23 18.14 6.27
C VAL A 163 -8.44 17.36 5.80
N GLY A 164 -8.70 17.38 4.49
CA GLY A 164 -9.74 16.56 3.83
C GLY A 164 -11.11 17.24 3.65
N ALA A 165 -11.26 18.52 3.98
CA ALA A 165 -12.50 19.26 3.76
C ALA A 165 -12.75 19.54 2.26
N VAL A 166 -14.03 19.60 1.87
CA VAL A 166 -14.49 20.08 0.55
C VAL A 166 -15.38 21.29 0.78
N ASP A 167 -15.05 22.41 0.14
CA ASP A 167 -15.72 23.70 0.35
C ASP A 167 -15.82 24.10 1.84
N GLY A 168 -14.79 23.77 2.62
CA GLY A 168 -14.72 24.04 4.06
C GLY A 168 -15.60 23.14 4.94
N LEU A 169 -16.21 22.10 4.36
CA LEU A 169 -17.17 21.22 5.05
C LEU A 169 -16.74 19.75 4.99
N HIS A 170 -17.38 18.91 5.80
CA HIS A 170 -17.13 17.48 5.83
C HIS A 170 -17.57 16.82 4.50
N PRO A 171 -16.71 16.08 3.79
CA PRO A 171 -17.00 15.58 2.45
C PRO A 171 -18.16 14.57 2.38
N LEU A 172 -18.50 13.89 3.48
CA LEU A 172 -19.64 12.96 3.52
C LEU A 172 -20.97 13.59 3.06
N ARG A 173 -21.16 14.90 3.24
CA ARG A 173 -22.38 15.60 2.76
C ARG A 173 -22.65 15.38 1.27
N LEU A 174 -21.58 15.20 0.48
CA LEU A 174 -21.67 15.00 -0.97
C LEU A 174 -22.24 13.63 -1.34
N LEU A 175 -22.31 12.71 -0.38
CA LEU A 175 -22.92 11.39 -0.53
C LEU A 175 -24.38 11.37 -0.06
N GLU A 176 -24.82 12.37 0.72
CA GLU A 176 -26.18 12.47 1.27
C GLU A 176 -27.16 13.16 0.30
N GLU A 177 -26.66 14.11 -0.49
CA GLU A 177 -27.42 14.79 -1.54
C GLU A 177 -27.67 13.81 -2.72
N PRO A 178 -28.90 13.64 -3.25
CA PRO A 178 -29.21 12.73 -4.35
C PRO A 178 -28.32 12.91 -5.59
#